data_AF-A4CWD9-F1
#
_entry.id   AF-A4CWD9-F1
#
_cell.length_a   1.000
_cell.length_b   1.000
_cell.length_c   1.000
_cell.angle_alpha   90.00
_cell.angle_beta   90.00
_cell.angle_gamma   90.00
#
_symmetry.space_group_name_H-M   'P 1'
#
loop_
_entity.id
_entity.type
_entity.pdbx_description
1 polymer ?
#
loop_
_entity_poly.entity_id
_entity_poly.type
_entity_poly.pdbx_seq_one_letter_code
_entity_poly.pdbx_strand_id
1 'polypeptide(L)'
;MLGFRNRFGTKRSVMTATFDSRVHAVVALIPYGRLATYGQVADWIGAYGCARQVGWALRRLTLPSTIPWQRVVNAQGRISMSLSREGSDWMQRELLISEGIPVDDEGRLPLRRFLWEPQSELLEQALSRCDRSEAKARLDQAAQIID
;
A
#
# COMPACT_ATOMS: atom_id res chain seq x y z
N MET A 1 7.01 43.94 -34.78
CA MET A 1 5.71 43.23 -34.73
C MET A 1 6.00 41.73 -34.71
N LEU A 2 5.54 41.02 -33.67
CA LEU A 2 5.46 39.55 -33.48
C LEU A 2 6.79 38.76 -33.56
N GLY A 3 7.14 37.86 -32.64
CA GLY A 3 6.45 37.28 -31.50
C GLY A 3 7.26 36.06 -31.06
N PHE A 4 7.93 36.15 -29.91
CA PHE A 4 8.60 35.01 -29.28
C PHE A 4 7.53 34.02 -28.79
N ARG A 5 7.27 32.94 -29.56
CA ARG A 5 6.40 31.86 -29.12
C ARG A 5 7.17 30.98 -28.14
N ASN A 6 6.97 31.24 -26.85
CA ASN A 6 7.39 30.35 -25.79
C ASN A 6 6.62 29.02 -25.92
N ARG A 7 7.28 27.97 -26.43
CA ARG A 7 6.75 26.58 -26.49
C ARG A 7 7.40 25.70 -25.43
N PHE A 8 7.41 26.15 -24.19
CA PHE A 8 7.64 25.27 -23.05
C PHE A 8 6.30 25.05 -22.36
N GLY A 9 5.57 24.04 -22.83
CA GLY A 9 4.52 23.44 -22.02
C GLY A 9 5.19 22.86 -20.79
N THR A 10 5.06 23.55 -19.67
CA THR A 10 5.49 23.06 -18.35
C THR A 10 4.76 21.76 -18.08
N LYS A 11 5.41 20.61 -18.33
CA LYS A 11 4.98 19.36 -17.70
C LYS A 11 5.05 19.66 -16.21
N ARG A 12 3.91 19.86 -15.54
CA ARG A 12 3.87 19.89 -14.08
C ARG A 12 4.56 18.61 -13.64
N SER A 13 5.72 18.72 -13.01
CA SER A 13 6.33 17.59 -12.33
C SER A 13 5.33 17.18 -11.26
N VAL A 14 4.54 16.15 -11.54
CA VAL A 14 3.61 15.61 -10.54
C VAL A 14 4.51 14.98 -9.49
N MET A 15 4.68 15.67 -8.38
CA MET A 15 5.37 15.13 -7.24
C MET A 15 4.66 13.86 -6.81
N THR A 16 5.34 12.72 -6.97
CA THR A 16 4.79 11.41 -6.62
C THR A 16 4.95 11.20 -5.11
N ALA A 17 3.96 10.58 -4.48
CA ALA A 17 4.03 10.15 -3.10
C ALA A 17 5.15 9.13 -2.89
N THR A 18 5.62 8.96 -1.65
CA THR A 18 6.61 7.93 -1.34
C THR A 18 6.06 6.53 -1.61
N PHE A 19 6.97 5.56 -1.79
CA PHE A 19 6.60 4.15 -1.94
C PHE A 19 5.69 3.67 -0.80
N ASP A 20 6.07 3.96 0.44
CA ASP A 20 5.33 3.57 1.65
C ASP A 20 3.95 4.21 1.68
N SER A 21 3.84 5.52 1.40
CA SER A 21 2.55 6.22 1.31
C SER A 21 1.62 5.55 0.29
N ARG A 22 2.14 5.19 -0.89
CA ARG A 22 1.36 4.54 -1.95
C ARG A 22 0.94 3.12 -1.56
N VAL A 23 1.82 2.35 -0.93
CA VAL A 23 1.48 1.03 -0.35
C VAL A 23 0.35 1.17 0.66
N HIS A 24 0.48 2.09 1.62
CA HIS A 24 -0.55 2.32 2.64
C HIS A 24 -1.89 2.72 2.01
N ALA A 25 -1.86 3.60 1.01
CA ALA A 25 -3.07 4.08 0.32
C ALA A 25 -3.86 2.95 -0.33
N VAL A 26 -3.20 2.01 -1.02
CA VAL A 26 -3.92 0.89 -1.67
C VAL A 26 -4.28 -0.23 -0.69
N VAL A 27 -3.45 -0.49 0.33
CA VAL A 27 -3.75 -1.49 1.37
C VAL A 27 -4.94 -1.08 2.21
N ALA A 28 -5.11 0.22 2.48
CA ALA A 28 -6.28 0.76 3.18
C ALA A 28 -7.62 0.47 2.48
N LEU A 29 -7.60 0.16 1.18
CA LEU A 29 -8.81 -0.16 0.42
C LEU A 29 -9.23 -1.63 0.52
N ILE A 30 -8.34 -2.53 0.95
CA ILE A 30 -8.64 -3.97 0.98
C ILE A 30 -9.80 -4.20 1.94
N PRO A 31 -10.95 -4.73 1.49
CA PRO A 31 -12.13 -4.88 2.34
C PRO A 31 -11.92 -5.87 3.48
N TYR A 32 -12.76 -5.75 4.52
CA TYR A 32 -12.86 -6.75 5.58
C TYR A 32 -13.17 -8.14 5.00
N GLY A 33 -12.49 -9.17 5.52
CA GLY A 33 -12.66 -10.55 5.06
C GLY A 33 -12.10 -10.79 3.66
N ARG A 34 -11.20 -9.93 3.17
CA ARG A 34 -10.53 -10.08 1.88
C ARG A 34 -9.02 -9.98 2.01
N LEU A 35 -8.31 -10.55 1.02
CA LEU A 35 -6.87 -10.65 1.00
C LEU A 35 -6.26 -10.04 -0.26
N ALA A 36 -5.01 -9.63 -0.13
CA ALA A 36 -4.13 -9.33 -1.25
C ALA A 36 -2.78 -10.03 -1.02
N THR A 37 -2.04 -10.25 -2.10
CA THR A 37 -0.64 -10.67 -2.01
C THR A 37 0.30 -9.47 -2.05
N TYR A 38 1.50 -9.62 -1.48
CA TYR A 38 2.55 -8.60 -1.62
C TYR A 38 2.84 -8.24 -3.09
N GLY A 39 2.76 -9.23 -3.99
CA GLY A 39 2.91 -9.02 -5.44
C GLY A 39 1.81 -8.14 -6.01
N GLN A 40 0.53 -8.47 -5.73
CA GLN A 40 -0.60 -7.66 -6.19
C GLN A 40 -0.52 -6.22 -5.70
N VAL A 41 -0.14 -5.99 -4.44
CA VAL A 41 0.03 -4.63 -3.91
C VAL A 41 1.14 -3.88 -4.66
N ALA A 42 2.25 -4.55 -4.98
CA ALA A 42 3.34 -3.97 -5.77
C ALA A 42 2.87 -3.61 -7.18
N ASP A 43 2.07 -4.47 -7.81
CA ASP A 43 1.49 -4.24 -9.13
C ASP A 43 0.50 -3.06 -9.13
N TRP A 44 -0.37 -2.97 -8.10
CA TRP A 44 -1.35 -1.88 -7.95
C TRP A 44 -0.72 -0.49 -7.87
N ILE A 45 0.48 -0.38 -7.29
CA ILE A 45 1.19 0.91 -7.19
C ILE A 45 2.11 1.19 -8.39
N GLY A 46 2.19 0.26 -9.36
CA GLY A 46 3.04 0.34 -10.55
C GLY A 46 4.50 -0.07 -10.32
N ALA A 47 4.80 -0.80 -9.24
CA ALA A 47 6.14 -1.21 -8.83
C ALA A 47 6.35 -2.73 -8.99
N TYR A 48 6.19 -3.24 -10.21
CA TYR A 48 6.31 -4.66 -10.54
C TYR A 48 7.60 -5.28 -9.97
N GLY A 49 7.47 -6.45 -9.34
CA GLY A 49 8.60 -7.16 -8.72
C GLY A 49 9.03 -6.66 -7.34
N CYS A 50 8.43 -5.59 -6.82
CA CYS A 50 8.78 -5.01 -5.51
C CYS A 50 8.01 -5.61 -4.31
N ALA A 51 7.56 -6.86 -4.41
CA ALA A 51 6.77 -7.52 -3.35
C ALA A 51 7.47 -7.52 -1.99
N ARG A 52 8.79 -7.71 -1.96
CA ARG A 52 9.58 -7.70 -0.73
C ARG A 52 9.58 -6.31 -0.07
N GLN A 53 9.67 -5.26 -0.88
CA GLN A 53 9.65 -3.87 -0.44
C GLN A 53 8.28 -3.50 0.13
N VAL A 54 7.18 -4.02 -0.42
CA VAL A 54 5.83 -3.89 0.18
C VAL A 54 5.83 -4.49 1.59
N GLY A 55 6.38 -5.70 1.76
CA GLY A 55 6.49 -6.33 3.08
C GLY A 55 7.29 -5.48 4.07
N TRP A 56 8.36 -4.82 3.62
CA TRP A 56 9.13 -3.89 4.46
C TRP A 56 8.38 -2.60 4.78
N ALA A 57 7.62 -2.04 3.83
CA ALA A 57 6.78 -0.87 4.07
C ALA A 57 5.74 -1.16 5.16
N LEU A 58 5.04 -2.30 5.05
CA LEU A 58 4.06 -2.72 6.06
C LEU A 58 4.69 -3.06 7.41
N ARG A 59 5.93 -3.57 7.45
CA ARG A 59 6.66 -3.81 8.71
C ARG A 59 7.04 -2.52 9.45
N ARG A 60 7.14 -1.39 8.75
CA ARG A 60 7.45 -0.08 9.36
C ARG A 60 6.24 0.58 10.01
N LEU A 61 5.04 0.01 9.87
CA LEU A 61 3.85 0.53 10.55
C LEU A 61 3.98 0.38 12.07
N THR A 62 3.72 1.46 12.79
CA THR A 62 3.49 1.40 14.23
C THR A 62 2.15 0.73 14.50
N LEU A 63 2.12 -0.23 15.42
CA LEU A 63 0.91 -0.96 15.81
C LEU A 63 0.36 -0.42 17.15
N PRO A 64 -0.98 -0.31 17.31
CA PRO A 64 -2.02 -0.63 16.32
C PRO A 64 -2.06 0.38 15.16
N SER A 65 -2.36 -0.10 13.95
CA SER A 65 -2.44 0.71 12.73
C SER A 65 -3.86 0.70 12.16
N THR A 66 -4.28 1.80 11.54
CA THR A 66 -5.52 1.88 10.75
C THR A 66 -5.38 1.21 9.38
N ILE A 67 -4.15 0.96 8.94
CA ILE A 67 -3.87 0.24 7.70
C ILE A 67 -4.07 -1.27 7.97
N PRO A 68 -4.91 -1.98 7.21
CA PRO A 68 -5.21 -3.39 7.45
C PRO A 68 -4.10 -4.31 6.93
N TRP A 69 -2.89 -4.13 7.47
CA TRP A 69 -1.67 -4.82 7.07
C TRP A 69 -1.80 -6.35 7.15
N GLN A 70 -2.63 -6.86 8.06
CA GLN A 70 -2.89 -8.29 8.23
C GLN A 70 -3.45 -8.95 6.96
N ARG A 71 -4.15 -8.18 6.11
CA ARG A 71 -4.80 -8.66 4.88
C ARG A 71 -3.82 -8.91 3.73
N VAL A 72 -2.54 -8.54 3.90
CA VAL A 72 -1.51 -8.73 2.88
C VAL A 72 -0.63 -9.93 3.23
N VAL A 73 -0.68 -10.96 2.39
CA VAL A 73 -0.04 -12.27 2.62
C VAL A 73 0.89 -12.66 1.49
N ASN A 74 1.63 -13.76 1.65
CA ASN A 74 2.45 -14.26 0.55
C ASN A 74 1.62 -14.98 -0.53
N ALA A 75 2.20 -15.14 -1.72
CA ALA A 75 1.53 -15.76 -2.87
C ALA A 75 1.21 -17.26 -2.68
N GLN A 76 1.80 -17.91 -1.67
CA GLN A 76 1.55 -19.31 -1.33
C GLN A 76 0.33 -19.48 -0.42
N GLY A 77 -0.36 -18.39 -0.05
CA GLY A 77 -1.49 -18.45 0.86
C GLY A 77 -1.08 -18.83 2.27
N ARG A 78 0.04 -18.28 2.74
CA ARG A 78 0.53 -18.49 4.10
C ARG A 78 0.82 -17.17 4.79
N ILE A 79 0.65 -17.16 6.11
CA ILE A 79 1.23 -16.12 6.95
C ILE A 79 2.75 -16.27 6.88
N SER A 80 3.45 -15.17 6.64
CA SER A 80 4.91 -15.16 6.67
C SER A 80 5.37 -15.26 8.12
N MET A 81 5.68 -16.47 8.57
CA MET A 81 6.23 -16.74 9.91
C MET A 81 7.74 -16.46 9.93
N SER A 82 8.22 -15.71 10.93
CA SER A 82 9.65 -15.46 11.12
C SER A 82 9.93 -14.96 12.54
N LEU A 83 11.03 -15.42 13.16
CA LEU A 83 11.50 -14.89 14.43
C LEU A 83 11.75 -13.37 14.38
N SER A 84 12.12 -12.84 13.21
CA SER A 84 12.31 -11.39 12.98
C SER A 84 11.03 -10.55 13.00
N ARG A 85 9.86 -11.20 13.15
CA ARG A 85 8.54 -10.57 13.16
C ARG A 85 8.01 -10.32 14.56
N GLU A 86 8.74 -10.68 15.61
CA GLU A 86 8.47 -10.26 17.00
C GLU A 86 7.01 -10.50 17.44
N GLY A 87 6.40 -11.61 16.99
CA GLY A 87 5.01 -11.97 17.32
C GLY A 87 3.92 -11.34 16.43
N SER A 88 4.28 -10.51 15.44
CA SER A 88 3.31 -9.95 14.48
C SER A 88 2.67 -11.00 13.57
N ASP A 89 3.27 -12.18 13.43
CA ASP A 89 2.68 -13.34 12.75
C ASP A 89 1.49 -13.93 13.52
N TRP A 90 1.59 -14.05 14.85
CA TRP A 90 0.46 -14.45 15.69
C TRP A 90 -0.67 -13.43 15.64
N MET A 91 -0.36 -12.14 15.74
CA MET A 91 -1.37 -11.08 15.63
C MET A 91 -2.04 -11.08 14.24
N GLN A 92 -1.27 -11.32 13.18
CA GLN A 92 -1.83 -11.46 11.83
C GLN A 92 -2.85 -12.61 11.76
N ARG A 93 -2.53 -13.76 12.37
CA ARG A 93 -3.42 -14.93 12.41
C ARG A 93 -4.74 -14.60 13.11
N GLU A 94 -4.66 -14.05 14.33
CA GLU A 94 -5.86 -13.74 15.12
C GLU A 94 -6.76 -12.71 14.44
N LEU A 95 -6.17 -11.66 13.85
CA LEU A 95 -6.93 -10.67 13.10
C LEU A 95 -7.63 -11.31 11.89
N LEU A 96 -6.93 -12.13 11.09
CA LEU A 96 -7.54 -12.82 9.94
C LEU A 96 -8.69 -13.75 10.35
N ILE A 97 -8.52 -14.52 11.43
CA ILE A 97 -9.57 -15.39 11.97
C ILE A 97 -10.78 -14.57 12.40
N SER A 98 -10.56 -13.43 13.08
CA SER A 98 -11.64 -12.51 13.46
C SER A 98 -12.37 -11.89 12.26
N GLU A 99 -11.74 -11.89 11.08
CA GLU A 99 -12.34 -11.46 9.82
C GLU A 99 -13.07 -12.59 9.06
N GLY A 100 -13.15 -13.79 9.66
CA GLY A 100 -13.78 -14.96 9.05
C GLY A 100 -12.88 -15.69 8.03
N ILE A 101 -11.58 -15.39 8.01
CA ILE A 101 -10.60 -16.07 7.16
C ILE A 101 -9.98 -17.21 7.98
N PRO A 102 -10.27 -18.48 7.64
CA PRO A 102 -9.70 -19.61 8.37
C PRO A 102 -8.19 -19.69 8.11
N VAL A 103 -7.42 -19.84 9.19
CA VAL A 103 -5.99 -20.05 9.17
C VAL A 103 -5.68 -21.29 10.01
N ASP A 104 -4.96 -22.26 9.45
CA ASP A 104 -4.55 -23.45 10.20
C ASP A 104 -3.33 -23.19 11.08
N ASP A 105 -2.91 -24.22 11.82
CA ASP A 105 -1.80 -24.11 12.77
C ASP A 105 -0.43 -23.93 12.08
N GLU A 106 -0.33 -24.32 10.81
CA GLU A 106 0.84 -24.04 9.97
C GLU A 106 0.77 -22.66 9.28
N GLY A 107 -0.24 -21.86 9.58
CA GLY A 107 -0.43 -20.52 9.03
C GLY A 107 -0.93 -20.51 7.58
N ARG A 108 -1.46 -21.62 7.06
CA ARG A 108 -2.02 -21.73 5.71
C ARG A 108 -3.47 -21.24 5.70
N LEU A 109 -3.86 -20.63 4.59
CA LEU A 109 -5.20 -20.09 4.36
C LEU A 109 -5.64 -20.31 2.90
N PRO A 110 -6.96 -20.37 2.62
CA PRO A 110 -7.48 -20.60 1.27
C PRO A 110 -7.43 -19.32 0.43
N LEU A 111 -6.22 -18.88 0.06
CA LEU A 111 -5.96 -17.57 -0.58
C LEU A 111 -6.92 -17.26 -1.73
N ARG A 112 -7.05 -18.17 -2.70
CA ARG A 112 -7.89 -17.96 -3.90
C ARG A 112 -9.34 -17.60 -3.60
N ARG A 113 -9.90 -18.10 -2.50
CA ARG A 113 -11.29 -17.81 -2.09
C ARG A 113 -11.46 -16.36 -1.62
N PHE A 114 -10.41 -15.79 -1.03
CA PHE A 114 -10.46 -14.51 -0.34
C PHE A 114 -9.73 -13.39 -1.09
N LEU A 115 -9.03 -13.69 -2.19
CA LEU A 115 -8.39 -12.67 -3.02
C LEU A 115 -9.39 -11.57 -3.41
N TRP A 116 -8.92 -10.34 -3.27
CA TRP A 116 -9.63 -9.15 -3.70
C TRP A 116 -9.11 -8.69 -5.06
N GLU A 117 -10.04 -8.37 -5.94
CA GLU A 117 -9.79 -7.77 -7.24
C GLU A 117 -10.42 -6.38 -7.24
N PRO A 118 -9.64 -5.31 -7.02
CA PRO A 118 -10.15 -3.94 -7.07
C PRO A 118 -10.48 -3.54 -8.49
N GLN A 119 -11.42 -2.60 -8.62
CA GLN A 119 -11.61 -1.85 -9.87
C GLN A 119 -10.39 -0.92 -10.09
N SER A 120 -9.87 -0.87 -11.31
CA SER A 120 -8.69 -0.03 -11.64
C SER A 120 -8.88 1.43 -11.26
N GLU A 121 -10.07 1.99 -11.55
CA GLU A 121 -10.45 3.36 -11.20
C GLU A 121 -10.31 3.65 -9.69
N LEU A 122 -10.65 2.70 -8.82
CA LEU A 122 -10.54 2.86 -7.37
C LEU A 122 -9.07 3.03 -6.95
N LEU A 123 -8.17 2.22 -7.53
CA LEU A 123 -6.74 2.31 -7.26
C LEU A 123 -6.17 3.64 -7.78
N GLU A 124 -6.53 4.03 -9.01
CA GLU A 124 -6.09 5.28 -9.63
C GLU A 124 -6.51 6.51 -8.81
N GLN A 125 -7.76 6.53 -8.31
CA GLN A 125 -8.25 7.59 -7.45
C GLN A 125 -7.50 7.67 -6.12
N ALA A 126 -7.24 6.52 -5.47
CA ALA A 126 -6.52 6.48 -4.21
C ALA A 126 -5.07 6.97 -4.37
N LEU A 127 -4.38 6.50 -5.41
CA LEU A 127 -3.01 6.93 -5.71
C LEU A 127 -2.95 8.41 -6.08
N SER A 128 -3.88 8.90 -6.91
CA SER A 128 -3.97 10.31 -7.27
C SER A 128 -4.25 11.22 -6.06
N ARG A 129 -5.08 10.76 -5.11
CA ARG A 129 -5.32 11.46 -3.84
C ARG A 129 -4.06 11.47 -2.97
N CYS A 130 -3.37 10.34 -2.88
CA CYS A 130 -2.12 10.20 -2.14
C CYS A 130 -1.03 11.15 -2.68
N ASP A 131 -0.79 11.14 -4.00
CA ASP A 131 0.21 11.98 -4.66
C ASP A 131 -0.07 13.49 -4.42
N ARG A 132 -1.34 13.91 -4.54
CA ARG A 132 -1.74 15.31 -4.26
C ARG A 132 -1.57 15.72 -2.80
N SER A 133 -1.91 14.83 -1.87
CA SER A 133 -1.76 15.08 -0.42
C SER A 133 -0.29 15.31 -0.06
N GLU A 134 0.59 14.45 -0.57
CA GLU A 134 2.02 14.54 -0.27
C GLU A 134 2.70 15.72 -0.97
N ALA A 135 2.25 16.09 -2.17
CA ALA A 135 2.69 17.31 -2.83
C ALA A 135 2.31 18.56 -2.01
N LYS A 136 1.07 18.62 -1.51
CA LYS A 136 0.63 19.72 -0.64
C LYS A 136 1.45 19.81 0.64
N ALA A 137 1.64 18.70 1.35
CA ALA A 137 2.41 18.68 2.60
C ALA A 137 3.84 19.21 2.42
N ARG A 138 4.51 18.86 1.32
CA ARG A 138 5.87 19.35 1.04
C ARG A 138 5.92 20.83 0.70
N LEU A 139 4.91 21.36 -0.01
CA LEU A 139 4.80 22.80 -0.28
C LEU A 139 4.54 23.58 1.01
N ASP A 140 3.65 23.09 1.86
CA ASP A 140 3.36 23.71 3.16
C ASP A 140 4.63 23.71 4.04
N GLN A 141 5.39 22.61 4.07
CA GLN A 141 6.66 22.52 4.79
C GLN A 141 7.72 23.48 4.25
N ALA A 142 7.79 23.66 2.93
CA ALA A 142 8.73 24.58 2.30
C ALA A 142 8.40 26.05 2.62
N ALA A 143 7.10 26.39 2.68
CA ALA A 143 6.66 27.73 3.08
C ALA A 143 7.08 28.07 4.52
N GLN A 144 6.96 27.12 5.45
CA GLN A 144 7.35 27.31 6.85
C GLN A 144 8.86 27.48 7.10
N ILE A 145 9.72 27.13 6.13
CA ILE A 145 11.18 27.27 6.25
C ILE A 145 11.65 28.66 5.78
N ILE A 146 10.83 29.36 5.00
CA ILE A 146 11.17 30.65 4.39
C ILE A 146 10.70 31.83 5.26
N ASP A 147 9.75 31.60 6.16
CA ASP A 147 9.30 32.54 7.20
C ASP A 147 10.19 32.44 8.47
#